data_AF-A0A522LFV8-F1
#
_entry.id   AF-A0A522LFV8-F1
#
_cell.length_a   1.000
_cell.length_b   1.000
_cell.length_c   1.000
_cell.angle_alpha   90.00
_cell.angle_beta   90.00
_cell.angle_gamma   90.00
#
_symmetry.space_group_name_H-M   'P 1'
#
loop_
_entity.id
_entity.type
_entity.pdbx_description
1 polymer ?
#
loop_
_entity_poly.entity_id
_entity_poly.type
_entity_poly.pdbx_seq_one_letter_code
_entity_poly.pdbx_strand_id
1 'polypeptide(L)'
;MKFDYTNPYPSTRIPVFARNVVATSHPLAAQAGLRILQQGGNAVDAAIATAALMTLVEPTGNGLGSDAFCILWDGHKLHGLNGSGCAPQAWTPEYFRSRYGVGA
;
A
#
# COMPACT_ATOMS: atom_id res chain seq x y z
N MET A 1 -4.72 -34.54 -14.37
CA MET A 1 -5.92 -33.81 -13.90
C MET A 1 -5.70 -32.33 -14.21
N LYS A 2 -6.63 -31.65 -14.90
CA LYS A 2 -6.54 -30.21 -15.19
C LYS A 2 -7.45 -29.51 -14.18
N PHE A 3 -6.87 -28.75 -13.25
CA PHE A 3 -7.64 -27.98 -12.27
C PHE A 3 -8.27 -26.77 -12.96
N ASP A 4 -9.58 -26.62 -12.85
CA ASP A 4 -10.34 -25.49 -13.37
C ASP A 4 -10.70 -24.56 -12.21
N TYR A 5 -10.21 -23.32 -12.25
CA TYR A 5 -10.42 -22.30 -11.22
C TYR A 5 -11.55 -21.32 -11.56
N THR A 6 -12.26 -21.55 -12.67
CA THR A 6 -13.40 -20.72 -13.04
C THR A 6 -14.56 -20.94 -12.07
N ASN A 7 -15.09 -19.86 -11.52
CA ASN A 7 -16.32 -19.91 -10.74
C ASN A 7 -17.51 -19.69 -11.67
N PRO A 8 -18.35 -20.71 -11.96
CA PRO A 8 -19.46 -20.58 -12.89
C PRO A 8 -20.64 -19.78 -12.32
N TYR A 9 -20.60 -19.43 -11.03
CA TYR A 9 -21.69 -18.75 -10.34
C TYR A 9 -21.37 -17.28 -10.06
N PRO A 10 -22.33 -16.35 -10.28
CA PRO A 10 -22.16 -14.97 -9.86
C PRO A 10 -22.07 -14.89 -8.32
N SER A 11 -21.26 -13.94 -7.84
CA SER A 11 -21.14 -13.61 -6.41
C SER A 11 -21.44 -12.14 -6.20
N THR A 12 -22.06 -11.81 -5.07
CA THR A 12 -22.41 -10.44 -4.70
C THR A 12 -21.61 -10.01 -3.47
N ARG A 13 -20.98 -8.84 -3.53
CA ARG A 13 -20.37 -8.18 -2.36
C ARG A 13 -21.25 -7.00 -1.95
N ILE A 14 -21.74 -7.02 -0.72
CA ILE A 14 -22.56 -5.95 -0.14
C ILE A 14 -21.62 -4.91 0.49
N PRO A 15 -21.93 -3.60 0.41
CA PRO A 15 -21.15 -2.58 1.11
C PRO A 15 -21.05 -2.86 2.61
N VAL A 16 -19.84 -2.69 3.17
CA VAL A 16 -19.58 -2.86 4.59
C VAL A 16 -19.79 -1.52 5.30
N PHE A 17 -20.60 -1.52 6.36
CA PHE A 17 -20.86 -0.35 7.20
C PHE A 17 -20.32 -0.56 8.61
N ALA A 18 -19.53 0.38 9.12
CA ALA A 18 -19.02 0.37 10.48
C ALA A 18 -18.62 1.79 10.92
N ARG A 19 -18.41 1.98 12.23
CA ARG A 19 -17.86 3.24 12.77
C ARG A 19 -16.43 3.51 12.32
N ASN A 20 -15.63 2.45 12.17
CA ASN A 20 -14.27 2.50 11.65
C ASN A 20 -14.12 1.38 10.62
N VAL A 21 -13.46 1.64 9.48
CA VAL A 21 -13.28 0.69 8.39
C VAL A 21 -11.81 0.71 7.95
N VAL A 22 -11.25 -0.48 7.70
CA VAL A 22 -9.95 -0.66 7.04
C VAL A 22 -10.19 -1.49 5.79
N ALA A 23 -9.77 -0.98 4.63
CA ALA A 23 -9.90 -1.66 3.35
C ALA A 23 -8.53 -1.68 2.65
N THR A 24 -8.12 -2.87 2.20
CA THR A 24 -6.85 -3.11 1.48
C THR A 24 -6.98 -4.41 0.68
N SER A 25 -6.02 -4.70 -0.22
CA SER A 25 -6.01 -5.88 -1.08
C SER A 25 -5.77 -7.19 -0.34
N HIS A 26 -5.15 -7.15 0.85
CA HIS A 26 -4.82 -8.35 1.62
C HIS A 26 -5.59 -8.42 2.97
N PRO A 27 -6.33 -9.51 3.25
CA PRO A 27 -7.20 -9.58 4.43
C PRO A 27 -6.45 -9.49 5.78
N LEU A 28 -5.25 -10.08 5.88
CA LEU A 28 -4.43 -9.97 7.09
C LEU A 28 -3.93 -8.54 7.34
N ALA A 29 -3.63 -7.79 6.26
CA ALA A 29 -3.27 -6.37 6.36
C ALA A 29 -4.44 -5.51 6.84
N ALA A 30 -5.66 -5.81 6.40
CA ALA A 30 -6.87 -5.18 6.95
C ALA A 30 -7.02 -5.49 8.44
N GLN A 31 -6.75 -6.74 8.84
CA GLN A 31 -6.83 -7.17 10.24
C GLN A 31 -5.78 -6.48 11.13
N ALA A 32 -4.58 -6.19 10.63
CA ALA A 32 -3.58 -5.43 11.38
C ALA A 32 -4.07 -4.00 11.69
N GLY A 33 -4.60 -3.29 10.69
CA GLY A 33 -5.18 -1.96 10.91
C GLY A 33 -6.35 -1.99 11.90
N LEU A 34 -7.24 -2.99 11.77
CA LEU A 34 -8.35 -3.18 12.71
C LEU A 34 -7.87 -3.45 14.14
N ARG A 35 -6.80 -4.22 14.34
CA ARG A 35 -6.22 -4.46 15.66
C ARG A 35 -5.72 -3.17 16.30
N ILE A 36 -5.11 -2.28 15.54
CA ILE A 36 -4.65 -0.98 16.04
C ILE A 36 -5.82 -0.08 16.42
N LEU A 37 -6.89 -0.03 15.62
CA LEU A 37 -8.12 0.68 15.97
C LEU A 37 -8.73 0.13 17.27
N GLN A 38 -8.75 -1.19 17.46
CA GLN A 38 -9.24 -1.83 18.68
C GLN A 38 -8.39 -1.50 19.91
N GLN A 39 -7.10 -1.23 19.74
CA GLN A 39 -6.19 -0.82 20.80
C GLN A 39 -6.28 0.69 21.11
N GLY A 40 -7.22 1.41 20.49
CA GLY A 40 -7.41 2.85 20.70
C GLY A 40 -6.60 3.74 19.75
N GLY A 41 -5.93 3.16 18.76
CA GLY A 41 -5.27 3.92 17.69
C GLY A 41 -6.27 4.62 16.77
N ASN A 42 -5.80 5.64 16.07
CA ASN A 42 -6.59 6.39 15.10
C ASN A 42 -6.44 5.82 13.67
N ALA A 43 -7.03 6.50 12.68
CA ALA A 43 -6.97 6.08 11.27
C ALA A 43 -5.54 6.09 10.69
N VAL A 44 -4.67 6.99 11.15
CA VAL A 44 -3.26 7.07 10.74
C VAL A 44 -2.49 5.86 11.27
N ASP A 45 -2.67 5.54 12.56
CA ASP A 45 -2.01 4.37 13.18
C ASP A 45 -2.43 3.07 12.48
N ALA A 46 -3.73 2.96 12.17
CA ALA A 46 -4.28 1.83 11.43
C ALA A 46 -3.69 1.71 10.02
N ALA A 47 -3.58 2.84 9.30
CA ALA A 47 -2.99 2.88 7.97
C ALA A 47 -1.51 2.46 7.98
N ILE A 48 -0.73 2.92 8.96
CA ILE A 48 0.68 2.56 9.12
C ILE A 48 0.83 1.06 9.39
N ALA A 49 0.03 0.49 10.30
CA ALA A 49 0.09 -0.95 10.59
C ALA A 49 -0.35 -1.82 9.40
N THR A 50 -1.39 -1.39 8.66
CA THR A 50 -1.79 -2.04 7.42
C THR A 50 -0.67 -1.98 6.37
N ALA A 51 -0.07 -0.81 6.13
CA ALA A 51 1.02 -0.64 5.18
C ALA A 51 2.27 -1.46 5.55
N ALA A 52 2.63 -1.50 6.84
CA ALA A 52 3.74 -2.31 7.33
C ALA A 52 3.51 -3.80 7.07
N LEU A 53 2.31 -4.32 7.37
CA LEU A 53 2.00 -5.74 7.14
C LEU A 53 1.95 -6.09 5.64
N MET A 54 1.51 -5.16 4.78
CA MET A 54 1.50 -5.36 3.32
C MET A 54 2.88 -5.74 2.77
N THR A 55 3.97 -5.22 3.35
CA THR A 55 5.34 -5.57 2.94
C THR A 55 5.66 -7.07 3.10
N LEU A 56 4.92 -7.77 3.96
CA LEU A 56 5.09 -9.21 4.21
C LEU A 56 4.05 -10.05 3.48
N VAL A 57 2.80 -9.61 3.47
CA VAL A 57 1.68 -10.43 2.97
C VAL A 57 1.39 -10.25 1.48
N GLU A 58 1.86 -9.14 0.90
CA GLU A 58 1.76 -8.87 -0.54
C GLU A 58 3.11 -8.40 -1.11
N PRO A 59 4.17 -9.24 -1.04
CA PRO A 59 5.52 -8.86 -1.48
C PRO A 59 5.62 -8.63 -2.99
N THR A 60 4.65 -9.11 -3.77
CA THR A 60 4.56 -8.87 -5.22
C THR A 60 4.08 -7.45 -5.56
N GLY A 61 3.47 -6.75 -4.61
CA GLY A 61 2.90 -5.41 -4.79
C GLY A 61 3.43 -4.36 -3.82
N ASN A 62 4.20 -4.74 -2.81
CA ASN A 62 4.74 -3.82 -1.81
C ASN A 62 6.07 -4.33 -1.21
N GLY A 63 6.85 -3.44 -0.59
CA GLY A 63 8.12 -3.75 0.06
C GLY A 63 8.63 -2.62 0.94
N LEU A 64 9.62 -2.91 1.77
CA LEU A 64 10.23 -1.93 2.68
C LEU A 64 10.98 -0.81 1.95
N GLY A 65 11.45 -1.06 0.73
CA GLY A 65 12.17 -0.08 -0.10
C GLY A 65 11.26 0.80 -0.97
N SER A 66 9.94 0.72 -0.80
CA SER A 66 8.97 1.57 -1.51
C SER A 66 9.01 3.01 -0.99
N ASP A 67 8.50 3.93 -1.80
CA ASP A 67 8.02 5.22 -1.31
C ASP A 67 6.51 5.18 -0.99
N ALA A 68 5.99 6.27 -0.44
CA ALA A 68 4.59 6.35 -0.04
C ALA A 68 4.01 7.75 -0.27
N PHE A 69 2.71 7.78 -0.50
CA PHE A 69 1.90 8.99 -0.57
C PHE A 69 0.69 8.83 0.34
N CYS A 70 0.24 9.94 0.94
CA CYS A 70 -0.94 9.92 1.78
C CYS A 70 -1.78 11.18 1.56
N ILE A 71 -3.09 11.00 1.46
CA ILE A 71 -4.07 12.08 1.58
C ILE A 71 -4.81 11.83 2.90
N LEU A 72 -4.67 12.75 3.84
CA LEU A 72 -5.14 12.59 5.21
C LEU A 72 -6.10 13.72 5.57
N TRP A 73 -7.29 13.38 6.06
CA TRP A 73 -8.16 14.32 6.73
C TRP A 73 -7.99 14.17 8.24
N ASP A 74 -7.61 15.24 8.94
CA ASP A 74 -7.37 15.21 10.39
C ASP A 74 -8.62 15.52 11.24
N GLY A 75 -9.77 15.77 10.60
CA GLY A 75 -11.00 16.26 11.25
C GLY A 75 -11.32 17.72 10.92
N HIS A 76 -10.33 18.49 10.47
CA HIS A 76 -10.45 19.93 10.23
C HIS A 76 -9.88 20.37 8.88
N LYS A 77 -8.81 19.72 8.43
CA LYS A 77 -8.08 20.08 7.22
C LYS A 77 -7.61 18.83 6.48
N LEU A 78 -7.54 18.97 5.16
CA LEU A 78 -6.94 17.99 4.27
C LEU A 78 -5.43 18.23 4.16
N HIS A 79 -4.67 17.15 4.31
CA HIS A 79 -3.21 17.12 4.22
C HIS A 79 -2.78 16.19 3.09
N GLY A 80 -1.68 16.54 2.45
CA GLY A 80 -0.99 15.69 1.50
C GLY A 80 0.44 15.42 1.98
N LEU A 81 0.83 14.16 2.00
CA LEU A 81 2.19 13.72 2.27
C LEU A 81 2.78 13.14 0.98
N ASN A 82 3.91 13.70 0.55
CA ASN A 82 4.76 13.14 -0.49
C ASN A 82 6.00 12.54 0.18
N GLY A 83 6.08 11.22 0.22
CA GLY A 83 7.22 10.45 0.74
C GLY A 83 8.10 9.87 -0.38
N SER A 84 8.06 10.44 -1.59
CA SER A 84 8.87 9.98 -2.72
C SER A 84 10.35 10.26 -2.51
N GLY A 85 11.17 9.22 -2.66
CA GLY A 85 12.61 9.31 -2.57
C GLY A 85 13.22 10.03 -3.78
N CYS A 86 14.20 10.89 -3.54
CA CYS A 86 14.95 11.52 -4.63
C CYS A 86 15.95 10.55 -5.29
N ALA A 87 16.29 10.82 -6.55
CA ALA A 87 17.38 10.11 -7.22
C ALA A 87 18.70 10.26 -6.44
N PRO A 88 19.54 9.21 -6.37
CA PRO A 88 20.88 9.31 -5.78
C PRO A 88 21.70 10.40 -6.47
N GLN A 89 22.45 11.20 -5.71
CA GLN A 89 23.21 12.34 -6.22
C GLN A 89 24.23 11.95 -7.32
N ALA A 90 24.78 10.74 -7.25
CA ALA A 90 25.75 10.23 -8.23
C ALA A 90 25.10 9.74 -9.55
N TRP A 91 23.78 9.58 -9.60
CA TRP A 91 23.05 9.06 -10.77
C TRP A 91 22.70 10.19 -11.74
N THR A 92 23.71 10.64 -12.48
CA THR A 92 23.53 11.62 -13.55
C THR A 92 23.16 10.94 -14.89
N PRO A 93 22.55 11.65 -15.85
CA PRO A 93 22.35 11.13 -17.20
C PRO A 93 23.65 10.62 -17.86
N GLU A 94 24.77 11.31 -17.63
CA GLU A 94 26.10 10.94 -18.12
C GLU A 94 26.58 9.60 -17.53
N TYR A 95 26.30 9.35 -16.24
CA TYR A 95 26.61 8.07 -15.61
C TYR A 95 25.94 6.91 -16.37
N PHE A 96 24.64 7.03 -16.68
CA PHE A 96 23.92 5.98 -17.42
C PHE A 96 24.38 5.85 -18.88
N ARG A 97 24.61 6.97 -19.58
CA ARG A 97 25.15 6.94 -20.96
C ARG A 97 26.50 6.22 -21.03
N SER A 98 27.38 6.48 -20.05
CA SER A 98 28.70 5.84 -20.00
C SER A 98 28.63 4.34 -19.70
N ARG A 99 27.64 3.91 -18.89
CA ARG A 99 27.50 2.51 -18.45
C ARG A 99 26.70 1.63 -19.41
N TYR A 100 25.69 2.18 -20.07
CA TYR A 100 24.71 1.41 -20.87
C TYR A 100 24.61 1.86 -22.34
N GLY A 101 25.31 2.92 -22.74
CA GLY A 101 25.29 3.45 -24.11
C GLY A 101 24.19 4.48 -24.36
N VAL A 102 24.12 4.96 -25.62
CA VAL A 102 23.16 6.00 -26.05
C VAL A 102 21.96 5.28 -26.70
N GLY A 103 20.86 5.14 -25.96
CA GLY A 103 19.65 4.45 -26.44
C GLY A 103 18.97 3.52 -25.41
N ALA A 104 19.53 3.41 -24.20
CA ALA A 104 18.82 2.89 -23.03
C ALA A 104 17.90 3.96 -22.42
#